data_AF-A0A5N7BUX4-F1
#
_entry.id   AF-A0A5N7BUX4-F1
#
_cell.length_a   1.000
_cell.length_b   1.000
_cell.length_c   1.000
_cell.angle_alpha   90.00
_cell.angle_beta   90.00
_cell.angle_gamma   90.00
#
_symmetry.space_group_name_H-M   'P 1'
#
loop_
_entity.id
_entity.type
_entity.pdbx_description
1 polymer ?
#
loop_
_entity_poly.entity_id
_entity_poly.type
_entity_poly.pdbx_seq_one_letter_code
_entity_poly.pdbx_strand_id
1 'polypeptide(L)'
;MSPDDFLPPSVHRLTDGQPLRSSGLNILNAPKLQVTLTNEPKLVPAADAPDLAAHKIFTDHMVRARWSAVSGWATPEIVPHGPLVLQPSASVFITPHRVLKP
;
A
#
# COMPACT_ATOMS: atom_id res chain seq x y z
N MET A 1 -0.32 -24.48 11.60
CA MET A 1 0.14 -23.72 10.41
C MET A 1 0.72 -22.42 10.94
N SER A 2 2.04 -22.25 10.86
CA SER A 2 2.72 -21.03 11.31
C SER A 2 2.60 -19.98 10.19
N PRO A 3 2.50 -18.68 10.50
CA PRO A 3 2.53 -17.60 9.49
C PRO A 3 3.78 -17.65 8.58
N ASP A 4 4.83 -18.35 9.03
CA ASP A 4 6.11 -18.51 8.34
C ASP A 4 6.06 -19.45 7.13
N ASP A 5 5.04 -20.31 7.01
CA ASP A 5 4.92 -21.27 5.90
C ASP A 5 4.62 -20.59 4.54
N PHE A 6 4.24 -19.31 4.54
CA PHE A 6 3.83 -18.57 3.33
C PHE A 6 4.91 -17.63 2.78
N LEU A 7 6.12 -17.64 3.34
CA LEU A 7 7.20 -16.77 2.88
C LEU A 7 8.03 -17.46 1.78
N PRO A 8 8.36 -16.76 0.68
CA PRO A 8 9.13 -17.37 -0.40
C PRO A 8 10.55 -17.72 0.08
N PRO A 9 11.17 -18.80 -0.44
CA PRO A 9 12.50 -19.27 -0.04
C PRO A 9 13.61 -18.20 -0.11
N SER A 10 13.42 -17.20 -0.96
CA SER A 10 14.33 -16.05 -1.09
C SER A 10 14.42 -15.17 0.17
N VAL A 11 13.38 -15.14 1.01
CA VAL A 11 13.38 -14.41 2.29
C VAL A 11 14.27 -15.09 3.32
N HIS A 12 14.25 -16.43 3.38
CA HIS A 12 15.12 -17.21 4.27
C HIS A 12 16.61 -17.09 3.92
N ARG A 13 16.93 -16.80 2.66
CA ARG A 13 18.32 -16.70 2.18
C ARG A 13 19.04 -15.40 2.59
N LEU A 14 18.30 -14.39 3.07
CA LEU A 14 18.85 -13.11 3.50
C LEU A 14 19.06 -13.02 5.02
N THR A 15 18.56 -13.97 5.80
CA THR A 15 18.51 -13.81 7.27
C THR A 15 19.17 -14.91 8.08
N ASP A 16 19.86 -15.90 7.49
CA ASP A 16 20.54 -17.00 8.22
C ASP A 16 19.67 -17.62 9.34
N GLY A 17 18.35 -17.71 9.14
CA GLY A 17 17.42 -18.23 10.13
C GLY A 17 17.16 -17.31 11.33
N GLN A 18 17.56 -16.04 11.28
CA GLN A 18 17.15 -14.99 12.21
C GLN A 18 15.87 -14.30 11.70
N PRO A 19 14.92 -13.90 12.57
CA PRO A 19 13.87 -12.97 12.17
C PRO A 19 14.53 -11.69 11.65
N LEU A 20 13.96 -11.03 10.63
CA LEU A 20 14.44 -9.73 10.16
C LEU A 20 14.59 -8.81 11.37
N ARG A 21 15.83 -8.57 11.80
CA ARG A 21 16.13 -7.67 12.92
C ARG A 21 15.82 -6.25 12.45
N SER A 22 14.57 -5.83 12.60
CA SER A 22 14.17 -4.43 12.51
C SER A 22 14.56 -3.70 13.79
N SER A 23 15.86 -3.70 14.12
CA SER A 23 16.33 -2.94 15.28
C SER A 23 16.33 -1.44 14.94
N GLY A 24 15.15 -0.81 15.05
CA GLY A 24 14.95 0.65 15.03
C GLY A 24 13.84 1.19 14.11
N LEU A 25 13.28 0.39 13.19
CA LEU A 25 12.28 0.87 12.23
C LEU A 25 10.85 0.49 12.65
N ASN A 26 9.90 1.40 12.39
CA ASN A 26 8.50 1.16 12.68
C ASN A 26 7.90 0.09 11.76
N ILE A 27 7.13 -0.84 12.34
CA ILE A 27 6.30 -1.80 11.60
C ILE A 27 4.94 -1.19 11.27
N LEU A 28 4.36 -1.60 10.13
CA LEU A 28 3.01 -1.18 9.75
C LEU A 28 2.00 -1.72 10.77
N ASN A 29 1.18 -0.83 11.33
CA ASN A 29 0.25 -1.16 12.41
C ASN A 29 -1.15 -0.67 12.06
N ALA A 30 -2.05 -1.60 11.72
CA ALA A 30 -3.42 -1.31 11.29
C ALA A 30 -4.29 -0.65 12.39
N PRO A 31 -4.25 -1.09 13.66
CA PRO A 31 -4.95 -0.40 14.76
C PRO A 31 -4.64 1.10 14.91
N LYS A 32 -3.48 1.58 14.43
CA LYS A 32 -3.10 3.00 14.50
C LYS A 32 -3.66 3.84 13.34
N LEU A 33 -4.46 3.25 12.45
CA LEU A 33 -5.01 3.90 11.26
C LEU A 33 -5.74 5.20 11.59
N GLN A 34 -5.35 6.27 10.89
CA GLN A 34 -6.05 7.55 10.96
C GLN A 34 -7.04 7.66 9.81
N VAL A 35 -8.22 8.22 10.07
CA VAL A 35 -9.30 8.32 9.07
C VAL A 35 -9.71 9.77 8.90
N THR A 36 -9.63 10.26 7.66
CA THR A 36 -10.16 11.55 7.24
C THR A 36 -11.28 11.31 6.23
N LEU A 37 -12.51 11.64 6.62
CA LEU A 37 -13.67 11.47 5.76
C LEU A 37 -13.82 12.64 4.76
N THR A 38 -14.56 12.39 3.68
CA THR A 38 -14.86 13.43 2.68
C THR A 38 -16.10 14.18 3.13
N ASN A 39 -16.18 15.47 2.80
CA ASN A 39 -17.40 16.27 2.99
C ASN A 39 -18.29 16.28 1.74
N GLU A 40 -17.79 15.71 0.63
CA GLU A 40 -18.47 15.65 -0.67
C GLU A 40 -18.50 14.18 -1.14
N PRO A 41 -19.41 13.35 -0.62
CA PRO A 41 -19.54 11.97 -1.03
C PRO A 41 -20.10 11.87 -2.46
N LYS A 42 -19.56 10.95 -3.26
CA LYS A 42 -20.05 10.70 -4.62
C LYS A 42 -21.35 9.91 -4.59
N LEU A 43 -22.15 10.07 -5.65
CA LEU A 43 -23.31 9.21 -5.85
C LEU A 43 -22.86 7.77 -6.11
N VAL A 44 -23.48 6.83 -5.41
CA VAL A 44 -23.25 5.40 -5.65
C VAL A 44 -23.77 5.07 -7.06
N PRO A 45 -22.92 4.51 -7.95
CA PRO A 45 -23.33 4.17 -9.31
C PRO A 45 -24.35 3.03 -9.31
N ALA A 46 -25.18 2.96 -10.35
CA ALA A 46 -26.03 1.80 -10.60
C ALA A 46 -25.18 0.54 -10.86
N ALA A 47 -25.69 -0.63 -10.48
CA ALA A 47 -24.96 -1.89 -10.59
C ALA A 47 -24.62 -2.28 -12.04
N ASP A 48 -25.42 -1.81 -13.01
CA ASP A 48 -25.28 -2.04 -14.45
C ASP A 48 -24.55 -0.90 -15.17
N ALA A 49 -23.99 0.07 -14.43
CA ALA A 49 -23.29 1.20 -15.03
C ALA A 49 -22.07 0.71 -15.85
N PRO A 50 -21.94 1.07 -17.14
CA PRO A 50 -20.86 0.59 -17.99
C PRO A 50 -19.47 1.03 -17.48
N ASP A 51 -19.38 2.21 -16.85
CA ASP A 51 -18.13 2.71 -16.28
C ASP A 51 -17.70 1.95 -15.00
N LEU A 52 -18.65 1.36 -14.28
CA LEU A 52 -18.36 0.46 -13.15
C LEU A 52 -17.76 -0.85 -13.68
N ALA A 53 -18.37 -1.44 -14.70
CA ALA A 53 -17.85 -2.64 -15.38
C ALA A 53 -16.46 -2.40 -16.01
N ALA A 54 -16.21 -1.18 -16.51
CA ALA A 54 -14.93 -0.77 -17.07
C ALA A 54 -13.88 -0.35 -16.02
N HIS A 55 -14.18 -0.45 -14.72
CA HIS A 55 -13.29 -0.08 -13.61
C HIS A 55 -12.81 1.39 -13.65
N LYS A 56 -13.66 2.30 -14.12
CA LYS A 56 -13.37 3.75 -14.19
C LYS A 56 -13.88 4.53 -12.99
N ILE A 57 -14.67 3.89 -12.13
CA ILE A 57 -15.27 4.50 -10.94
C ILE A 57 -14.50 4.03 -9.70
N PHE A 58 -14.11 5.00 -8.87
CA PHE A 58 -13.41 4.78 -7.60
C PHE A 58 -14.27 5.29 -6.44
N THR A 59 -14.12 4.64 -5.28
CA THR A 59 -14.76 5.03 -4.02
C THR A 59 -14.33 6.43 -3.55
N ASP A 60 -15.00 6.94 -2.53
CA ASP A 60 -14.75 8.27 -1.97
C ASP A 60 -13.38 8.39 -1.29
N HIS A 61 -12.82 7.27 -0.81
CA HIS A 61 -11.58 7.24 -0.04
C HIS A 61 -10.55 6.29 -0.65
N MET A 62 -9.30 6.54 -0.29
CA MET A 62 -8.15 5.69 -0.58
C MET A 62 -7.32 5.48 0.69
N VAL A 63 -6.60 4.37 0.76
CA VAL A 63 -5.66 4.06 1.85
C VAL A 63 -4.25 4.48 1.44
N ARG A 64 -3.53 5.16 2.33
CA ARG A 64 -2.15 5.59 2.15
C ARG A 64 -1.28 5.06 3.29
N ALA A 65 -0.15 4.44 2.95
CA ALA A 65 0.86 4.02 3.91
C ALA A 65 2.24 4.44 3.39
N ARG A 66 2.89 5.37 4.10
CA ARG A 66 4.22 5.86 3.73
C ARG A 66 5.29 5.03 4.41
N TRP A 67 6.35 4.71 3.66
CA TRP A 67 7.55 4.09 4.19
C TRP A 67 8.76 4.98 3.96
N SER A 68 9.70 5.00 4.90
CA SER A 68 11.02 5.62 4.73
C SER A 68 12.12 4.70 5.23
N ALA A 69 13.30 4.77 4.61
CA ALA A 69 14.46 3.98 5.03
C ALA A 69 14.95 4.35 6.45
N VAL A 70 14.65 5.57 6.91
CA VAL A 70 15.12 6.10 8.20
C VAL A 70 14.21 5.67 9.35
N SER A 71 12.89 5.67 9.14
CA SER A 71 11.90 5.48 10.20
C SER A 71 11.02 4.25 10.02
N GLY A 72 11.07 3.58 8.88
CA GLY A 72 10.15 2.50 8.53
C GLY A 72 8.77 3.02 8.14
N TRP A 73 7.74 2.27 8.52
CA TRP A 73 6.35 2.63 8.22
C TRP A 73 5.88 3.82 9.06
N ALA A 74 5.26 4.78 8.39
CA ALA A 74 4.45 5.79 9.05
C ALA A 74 3.09 5.20 9.45
N THR A 75 2.35 5.94 10.28
CA THR A 75 0.95 5.63 10.58
C THR A 75 0.15 5.57 9.28
N PRO A 76 -0.60 4.49 9.01
CA PRO A 76 -1.44 4.42 7.83
C PRO A 76 -2.63 5.39 7.93
N GLU A 77 -3.14 5.82 6.79
CA GLU A 77 -4.20 6.82 6.69
C GLU A 77 -5.27 6.41 5.68
N ILE A 78 -6.55 6.61 6.00
CA ILE A 78 -7.66 6.67 5.04
C ILE A 78 -7.92 8.14 4.76
N VAL A 79 -7.87 8.54 3.48
CA VAL A 79 -8.05 9.93 3.04
C VAL A 79 -9.01 10.01 1.85
N PRO A 80 -9.62 11.17 1.57
CA PRO A 80 -10.41 11.35 0.35
C PRO A 80 -9.59 11.00 -0.90
N HIS A 81 -10.22 10.30 -1.84
CA HIS A 81 -9.57 9.85 -3.06
C HIS A 81 -9.12 11.06 -3.89
N GLY A 82 -7.86 11.08 -4.30
CA GLY A 82 -7.28 12.19 -5.04
C GLY A 82 -5.96 11.83 -5.73
N PRO A 83 -5.36 12.78 -6.46
CA PRO A 83 -4.12 12.55 -7.19
C PRO A 83 -2.95 12.21 -6.25
N LEU A 84 -2.07 11.32 -6.69
CA LEU A 84 -0.83 11.01 -5.99
C LEU A 84 0.23 12.05 -6.36
N VAL A 85 0.75 12.75 -5.34
CA VAL A 85 1.86 13.69 -5.50
C VAL A 85 3.17 12.91 -5.34
N LEU A 86 3.89 12.73 -6.46
CA LEU A 86 5.15 12.00 -6.50
C LEU A 86 6.23 12.87 -7.16
N GLN A 87 7.49 12.65 -6.78
CA GLN A 87 8.60 13.30 -7.46
C GLN A 87 8.73 12.75 -8.89
N PRO A 88 9.08 13.57 -9.90
CA PRO A 88 9.30 13.09 -11.26
C PRO A 88 10.42 12.04 -11.35
N SER A 89 11.39 12.10 -10.42
CA SER A 89 12.48 11.14 -10.29
C SER A 89 12.12 9.86 -9.54
N ALA A 90 10.85 9.66 -9.17
CA ALA A 90 10.43 8.45 -8.46
C ALA A 90 10.72 7.21 -9.32
N SER A 91 11.29 6.18 -8.70
CA SER A 91 11.70 4.95 -9.39
C SER A 91 10.55 4.29 -10.16
N VAL A 92 9.32 4.44 -9.68
CA VAL A 92 8.10 3.93 -10.35
C VAL A 92 7.92 4.47 -11.78
N PHE A 93 8.43 5.68 -12.06
CA PHE A 93 8.33 6.28 -13.40
C PHE A 93 9.53 5.97 -14.29
N ILE A 94 10.69 5.66 -13.71
CA ILE A 94 11.97 5.63 -14.44
C ILE A 94 12.50 4.21 -14.62
N THR A 95 12.25 3.31 -13.66
CA THR A 95 12.84 1.97 -13.69
C THR A 95 12.03 1.07 -14.62
N PRO A 96 12.60 0.55 -15.72
CA PRO A 96 11.93 -0.43 -16.57
C PRO A 96 11.70 -1.73 -15.78
N HIS A 97 10.49 -2.28 -15.92
CA HIS A 97 9.90 -3.37 -15.16
C HIS A 97 10.89 -4.47 -14.72
N ARG A 98 11.16 -4.55 -13.41
CA ARG A 98 11.52 -5.82 -12.76
C ARG A 98 10.20 -6.51 -12.42
N VAL A 99 9.77 -7.41 -13.29
CA VAL A 99 8.59 -8.27 -13.11
C VAL A 99 8.67 -8.90 -11.71
N LEU A 100 7.71 -8.59 -10.84
CA LEU A 100 7.40 -9.46 -9.72
C LEU A 100 6.94 -10.76 -10.35
N LYS A 101 7.81 -11.79 -10.32
CA LYS A 101 7.42 -13.12 -10.80
C LYS A 101 6.19 -13.58 -10.02
N PRO A 102 5.24 -14.24 -10.69
CA PRO A 102 4.04 -14.78 -10.04
C PRO A 102 4.40 -15.76 -8.93
#